data_AF-A0AAE0TTB5-F1
#
_entry.id   AF-A0AAE0TTB5-F1
#
_cell.length_a   1.000
_cell.length_b   1.000
_cell.length_c   1.000
_cell.angle_alpha   90.00
_cell.angle_beta   90.00
_cell.angle_gamma   90.00
#
_symmetry.space_group_name_H-M   'P 1'
#
loop_
_entity.id
_entity.type
_entity.pdbx_description
1 polymer ?
#
loop_
_entity_poly.entity_id
_entity_poly.type
_entity_poly.pdbx_seq_one_letter_code
_entity_poly.pdbx_strand_id
1 'polypeptide(L)'
;MIPVVLGQRDPKRALVTVHIRQLGVPDRRAGGVYEDELRAHSKLISRRLDEDIAAGFIKADDMDKNVFLKGISHGPAAMICEEIDVLYKRKKHDKNGDFKLKINAYHLPLAHGVALWTAVLAMEIYDPPQHDHMERQLRWNIGHNKISPSEMLAIARGAYQYREVYKLWGVLVHQVAYDVLYDKYTIKEGNALRAAAIEARDMPELLVEMSARYVHLRDIKEHREQETERRAARN
;
A
#
# COMPACT_ATOMS: atom_id res chain seq x y z
N MET A 1 25.79 -7.42 -14.31
CA MET A 1 25.78 -7.69 -12.86
C MET A 1 26.68 -6.63 -12.23
N ILE A 2 26.10 -5.56 -11.69
CA ILE A 2 26.87 -4.45 -11.11
C ILE A 2 27.17 -4.85 -9.67
N PRO A 3 28.44 -4.94 -9.25
CA PRO A 3 28.75 -5.24 -7.86
C PRO A 3 28.29 -4.06 -7.01
N VAL A 4 27.33 -4.32 -6.13
CA VAL A 4 26.98 -3.37 -5.06
C VAL A 4 28.23 -3.23 -4.21
N VAL A 5 28.88 -2.08 -4.31
CA VAL A 5 29.94 -1.70 -3.38
C VAL A 5 29.27 -1.59 -2.01
N LEU A 6 29.37 -2.66 -1.22
CA LEU A 6 29.09 -2.62 0.20
C LEU A 6 30.00 -1.54 0.77
N GLY A 7 29.42 -0.39 1.14
CA GLY A 7 30.14 0.61 1.92
C GLY A 7 30.82 -0.08 3.10
N GLN A 8 32.02 0.37 3.48
CA GLN A 8 32.77 -0.23 4.59
C GLN A 8 31.85 -0.42 5.80
N ARG A 9 31.68 -1.68 6.22
CA ARG A 9 30.92 -2.07 7.40
C ARG A 9 31.52 -1.35 8.61
N ASP A 10 30.69 -0.68 9.39
CA ASP A 10 31.08 -0.17 10.69
C ASP A 10 31.21 -1.37 11.65
N PRO A 11 32.42 -1.71 12.13
CA PRO A 11 32.61 -2.87 13.00
C PRO A 11 31.97 -2.69 14.38
N LYS A 12 31.47 -1.49 14.71
CA LYS A 12 30.84 -1.19 16.01
C LYS A 12 29.33 -1.29 15.99
N ARG A 13 28.71 -1.48 14.82
CA ARG A 13 27.25 -1.48 14.67
C ARG A 13 26.77 -2.83 14.17
N ALA A 14 25.78 -3.39 14.85
CA ALA A 14 25.16 -4.65 14.44
C ALA A 14 24.38 -4.45 13.15
N LEU A 15 24.50 -5.40 12.22
CA LEU A 15 23.74 -5.45 10.98
C LEU A 15 22.58 -6.42 11.14
N VAL A 16 21.43 -6.05 10.60
CA VAL A 16 20.23 -6.89 10.56
C VAL A 16 19.88 -7.16 9.10
N THR A 17 19.80 -8.43 8.73
CA THR A 17 19.20 -8.86 7.47
C THR A 17 17.72 -9.15 7.71
N VAL A 18 16.86 -8.46 6.95
CA VAL A 18 15.41 -8.65 7.05
C VAL A 18 14.95 -9.60 5.94
N HIS A 19 14.44 -10.76 6.34
CA HIS A 19 13.88 -11.77 5.45
C HIS A 19 12.37 -11.62 5.42
N ILE A 20 11.82 -11.30 4.24
CA ILE A 20 10.38 -11.13 4.06
C ILE A 20 9.83 -12.39 3.40
N ARG A 21 9.01 -13.12 4.14
CA ARG A 21 8.42 -14.40 3.72
C ARG A 21 6.99 -14.22 3.26
N GLN A 22 6.70 -14.69 2.06
CA GLN A 22 5.37 -14.75 1.50
C GLN A 22 5.10 -16.17 0.96
N LEU A 23 3.93 -16.73 1.29
CA LEU A 23 3.59 -18.10 0.91
C LEU A 23 3.63 -18.26 -0.61
N GLY A 24 4.34 -19.27 -1.11
CA GLY A 24 4.47 -19.56 -2.53
C GLY A 24 5.41 -18.63 -3.31
N VAL A 25 6.14 -17.73 -2.63
CA VAL A 25 7.12 -16.81 -3.24
C VAL A 25 8.47 -17.00 -2.56
N PRO A 26 9.60 -17.02 -3.30
CA PRO A 26 10.93 -17.07 -2.68
C PRO A 26 11.14 -15.92 -1.68
N ASP A 27 11.77 -16.23 -0.55
CA ASP A 27 12.11 -15.24 0.48
C ASP A 27 12.88 -14.07 -0.15
N ARG A 28 12.38 -12.85 0.05
CA ARG A 28 13.09 -11.64 -0.37
C ARG A 28 13.89 -11.11 0.80
N ARG A 29 15.17 -10.85 0.56
CA ARG A 29 16.06 -10.24 1.55
C ARG A 29 16.11 -8.74 1.30
N ALA A 30 15.81 -7.96 2.32
CA ALA A 30 16.29 -6.59 2.41
C ALA A 30 17.67 -6.63 3.08
N GLY A 31 18.65 -5.93 2.50
CA GLY A 31 20.07 -6.04 2.86
C GLY A 31 20.39 -5.71 4.31
N GLY A 32 21.67 -5.84 4.69
CA GLY A 32 22.14 -5.54 6.04
C GLY A 32 22.01 -4.05 6.38
N VAL A 33 20.94 -3.70 7.08
CA VAL A 33 20.71 -2.36 7.64
C VAL A 33 21.15 -2.37 9.11
N TYR A 34 21.69 -1.27 9.62
CA TYR A 34 22.11 -1.26 11.02
C TYR A 34 20.92 -1.38 11.98
N GLU A 35 21.10 -2.14 13.06
CA GLU A 35 20.03 -2.47 14.01
C GLU A 35 19.39 -1.23 14.63
N ASP A 36 20.21 -0.26 15.04
CA ASP A 36 19.78 1.00 15.64
C ASP A 36 18.90 1.83 14.69
N GLU A 37 19.21 1.82 13.40
CA GLU A 37 18.43 2.50 12.35
C GLU A 37 17.06 1.84 12.16
N LEU A 38 17.03 0.51 12.08
CA LEU A 38 15.77 -0.23 11.95
C LEU A 38 14.89 -0.06 13.19
N ARG A 39 15.47 -0.11 14.39
CA ARG A 39 14.74 0.09 15.64
C ARG A 39 14.20 1.51 15.79
N ALA A 40 14.95 2.52 15.31
CA ALA A 40 14.49 3.91 15.30
C ALA A 40 13.26 4.13 14.41
N HIS A 41 13.09 3.32 13.36
CA HIS A 41 12.05 3.55 12.34
C HIS A 41 10.94 2.51 12.27
N SER A 42 11.09 1.29 12.81
CA SER A 42 10.06 0.25 12.77
C SER A 42 9.79 -0.38 14.13
N LYS A 43 8.56 -0.18 14.66
CA LYS A 43 8.10 -0.87 15.88
C LYS A 43 8.08 -2.37 15.69
N LEU A 44 7.62 -2.85 14.53
CA LEU A 44 7.52 -4.27 14.24
C LEU A 44 8.89 -4.94 14.29
N ILE A 45 9.91 -4.35 13.64
CA ILE A 45 11.25 -4.92 13.63
C ILE A 45 11.87 -4.87 15.03
N SER A 46 11.70 -3.76 15.77
CA SER A 46 12.20 -3.66 17.15
C SER A 46 11.58 -4.75 18.03
N ARG A 47 10.25 -4.87 18.03
CA ARG A 47 9.53 -5.90 18.78
C ARG A 47 9.99 -7.30 18.40
N ARG A 48 10.17 -7.56 17.10
CA ARG A 48 10.58 -8.88 16.61
C ARG A 48 11.99 -9.25 17.04
N LEU A 49 12.93 -8.30 16.99
CA LEU A 49 14.28 -8.51 17.50
C LEU A 49 14.26 -8.82 19.01
N ASP A 50 13.47 -8.08 19.78
CA ASP A 50 13.38 -8.29 21.24
C ASP A 50 12.77 -9.65 21.58
N GLU A 51 11.74 -10.09 20.85
CA GLU A 51 11.16 -11.43 20.97
C GLU A 51 12.17 -12.53 20.63
N ASP A 52 12.88 -12.40 19.51
CA ASP A 52 13.85 -13.41 19.06
C ASP A 52 15.08 -13.47 19.99
N ILE A 53 15.48 -12.34 20.61
CA ILE A 53 16.51 -12.30 21.66
C ILE A 53 16.00 -12.97 22.94
N ALA A 54 14.80 -12.63 23.41
CA ALA A 54 14.22 -13.19 24.63
C ALA A 54 14.00 -14.71 24.53
N ALA A 55 13.65 -15.20 23.33
CA ALA A 55 13.51 -16.62 23.05
C ALA A 55 14.86 -17.36 22.84
N GLY A 56 15.99 -16.63 22.82
CA GLY A 56 17.32 -17.20 22.63
C GLY A 56 17.64 -17.63 21.20
N PHE A 57 16.85 -17.18 20.20
CA PHE A 57 17.13 -17.44 18.78
C PHE A 57 18.26 -16.56 18.23
N ILE A 58 18.45 -15.39 18.83
CA ILE A 58 19.51 -14.42 18.49
C ILE A 58 20.17 -13.99 19.80
N LYS A 59 21.49 -13.82 19.84
CA LYS A 59 22.14 -13.22 21.01
C LYS A 59 22.13 -11.70 20.89
N ALA A 60 21.95 -11.00 22.00
CA ALA A 60 21.88 -9.54 22.01
C ALA A 60 23.17 -8.89 21.44
N ASP A 61 24.32 -9.51 21.69
CA ASP A 61 25.65 -9.09 21.25
C ASP A 61 26.03 -9.56 19.84
N ASP A 62 25.16 -10.31 19.14
CA ASP A 62 25.42 -10.73 17.76
C ASP A 62 25.54 -9.52 16.83
N MET A 63 26.65 -9.45 16.10
CA MET A 63 26.94 -8.36 15.15
C MET A 63 26.23 -8.52 13.80
N ASP A 64 25.71 -9.71 13.52
CA ASP A 64 24.95 -10.06 12.32
C ASP A 64 23.68 -10.79 12.75
N LYS A 65 22.54 -10.12 12.67
CA LYS A 65 21.23 -10.62 13.09
C LYS A 65 20.32 -10.88 11.90
N ASN A 66 19.37 -11.80 12.05
CA ASN A 66 18.39 -12.14 11.02
C ASN A 66 16.98 -11.99 11.57
N VAL A 67 16.14 -11.20 10.91
CA VAL A 67 14.73 -10.99 11.29
C VAL A 67 13.83 -11.54 10.19
N PHE A 68 12.79 -12.29 10.57
CA PHE A 68 11.83 -12.85 9.62
C PHE A 68 10.47 -12.16 9.74
N LEU A 69 10.07 -11.43 8.70
CA LEU A 69 8.76 -10.80 8.60
C LEU A 69 7.82 -11.67 7.76
N LYS A 70 6.59 -11.87 8.23
CA LYS A 70 5.55 -12.64 7.54
C LYS A 70 4.32 -11.76 7.32
N GLY A 71 3.57 -12.03 6.25
CA GLY A 71 2.29 -11.35 5.99
C GLY A 71 2.40 -9.93 5.44
N ILE A 72 3.60 -9.50 5.03
CA ILE A 72 3.85 -8.19 4.41
C ILE A 72 4.31 -8.41 2.98
N SER A 73 3.87 -7.54 2.05
CA SER A 73 4.30 -7.61 0.65
C SER A 73 5.81 -7.43 0.53
N HIS A 74 6.47 -8.43 -0.05
CA HIS A 74 7.93 -8.54 -0.17
C HIS A 74 8.60 -7.34 -0.86
N GLY A 75 8.05 -6.85 -1.97
CA GLY A 75 8.60 -5.70 -2.69
C GLY A 75 8.60 -4.40 -1.87
N PRO A 76 7.41 -3.94 -1.44
CA PRO A 76 7.27 -2.79 -0.56
C PRO A 76 8.10 -2.84 0.71
N ALA A 77 8.10 -3.95 1.46
CA ALA A 77 8.88 -4.05 2.69
C ALA A 77 10.39 -3.97 2.45
N ALA A 78 10.88 -4.55 1.34
CA ALA A 78 12.28 -4.41 0.96
C ALA A 78 12.64 -2.97 0.61
N MET A 79 11.78 -2.26 -0.14
CA MET A 79 11.97 -0.84 -0.46
C MET A 79 12.02 0.03 0.81
N ILE A 80 11.18 -0.23 1.80
CA ILE A 80 11.18 0.52 3.06
C ILE A 80 12.52 0.34 3.79
N CYS A 81 13.01 -0.89 3.89
CA CYS A 81 14.31 -1.17 4.52
C CYS A 81 15.48 -0.51 3.75
N GLU A 82 15.43 -0.53 2.41
CA GLU A 82 16.41 0.16 1.56
C GLU A 82 16.39 1.69 1.77
N GLU A 83 15.22 2.30 1.90
CA GLU A 83 15.11 3.75 2.17
C GLU A 83 15.62 4.12 3.56
N ILE A 84 15.42 3.26 4.57
CA ILE A 84 16.03 3.45 5.91
C ILE A 84 17.56 3.42 5.77
N ASP A 85 18.13 2.40 5.13
CA ASP A 85 19.58 2.31 4.90
C ASP A 85 20.14 3.53 4.14
N VAL A 86 19.45 3.98 3.11
CA VAL A 86 19.84 5.17 2.31
C VAL A 86 19.80 6.45 3.14
N LEU A 87 18.80 6.63 4.01
CA LEU A 87 18.65 7.81 4.87
C LEU A 87 19.92 8.04 5.72
N TYR A 88 20.41 6.98 6.34
CA TYR A 88 21.58 7.05 7.22
C TYR A 88 22.90 7.07 6.46
N LYS A 89 23.05 6.27 5.39
CA LYS A 89 24.26 6.30 4.55
C LYS A 89 24.50 7.67 3.92
N ARG A 90 23.44 8.36 3.51
CA ARG A 90 23.55 9.66 2.83
C ARG A 90 23.50 10.85 3.77
N LYS A 91 23.39 10.64 5.09
CA LYS A 91 23.15 11.69 6.10
C LYS A 91 22.14 12.73 5.59
N LYS A 92 21.02 12.25 5.02
CA LYS A 92 20.02 13.15 4.43
C LYS A 92 19.29 13.86 5.56
N HIS A 93 19.85 14.98 5.98
CA HIS A 93 19.22 15.92 6.88
C HIS A 93 18.07 16.61 6.15
N ASP A 94 16.95 16.78 6.83
CA ASP A 94 16.04 17.85 6.43
C ASP A 94 16.66 19.23 6.73
N LYS A 95 15.95 20.30 6.38
CA LYS A 95 16.44 21.68 6.54
C LYS A 95 16.74 22.04 8.01
N ASN A 96 16.27 21.24 8.95
CA ASN A 96 16.40 21.43 10.40
C ASN A 96 17.40 20.45 11.03
N GLY A 97 18.03 19.56 10.24
CA GLY A 97 18.94 18.55 10.76
C GLY A 97 18.28 17.23 11.13
N ASP A 98 16.94 17.10 11.01
CA ASP A 98 16.22 15.88 11.39
C ASP A 98 16.38 14.78 10.34
N PHE A 99 16.51 13.53 10.81
CA PHE A 99 16.42 12.34 9.97
C PHE A 99 14.95 11.99 9.75
N LYS A 100 14.37 12.48 8.65
CA LYS A 100 12.99 12.11 8.26
C LYS A 100 13.04 11.10 7.13
N LEU A 101 12.59 9.89 7.41
CA LEU A 101 12.38 8.84 6.41
C LEU A 101 11.34 9.35 5.40
N LYS A 102 11.69 9.39 4.11
CA LYS A 102 10.78 9.85 3.06
C LYS A 102 10.45 8.70 2.13
N ILE A 103 9.23 8.19 2.24
CA ILE A 103 8.73 7.12 1.38
C ILE A 103 7.80 7.76 0.35
N ASN A 104 8.23 7.78 -0.91
CA ASN A 104 7.48 8.45 -1.97
C ASN A 104 6.63 7.46 -2.77
N ALA A 105 5.31 7.60 -2.72
CA ALA A 105 4.37 6.82 -3.51
C ALA A 105 3.91 7.54 -4.80
N TYR A 106 4.29 8.81 -4.99
CA TYR A 106 3.70 9.70 -6.00
C TYR A 106 3.84 9.19 -7.45
N HIS A 107 4.99 8.61 -7.78
CA HIS A 107 5.26 8.11 -9.14
C HIS A 107 4.91 6.63 -9.32
N LEU A 108 4.39 5.97 -8.28
CA LEU A 108 4.05 4.56 -8.36
C LEU A 108 2.64 4.40 -8.94
N PRO A 109 2.41 3.36 -9.77
CA PRO A 109 1.05 2.95 -10.12
C PRO A 109 0.21 2.75 -8.85
N LEU A 110 -1.08 3.07 -8.90
CA LEU A 110 -1.93 3.17 -7.71
C LEU A 110 -1.89 1.91 -6.83
N ALA A 111 -1.98 0.72 -7.45
CA ALA A 111 -1.86 -0.55 -6.73
C ALA A 111 -0.51 -0.71 -5.98
N HIS A 112 0.60 -0.26 -6.58
CA HIS A 112 1.90 -0.26 -5.92
C HIS A 112 1.99 0.77 -4.80
N GLY A 113 1.41 1.96 -5.00
CA GLY A 113 1.33 2.98 -3.96
C GLY A 113 0.55 2.50 -2.73
N VAL A 114 -0.57 1.80 -2.93
CA VAL A 114 -1.33 1.16 -1.85
C VAL A 114 -0.51 0.05 -1.19
N ALA A 115 0.16 -0.80 -1.96
CA ALA A 115 1.00 -1.87 -1.42
C ALA A 115 2.15 -1.30 -0.56
N LEU A 116 2.69 -0.14 -0.94
CA LEU A 116 3.69 0.58 -0.17
C LEU A 116 3.12 1.17 1.12
N TRP A 117 1.98 1.86 1.03
CA TRP A 117 1.30 2.42 2.20
C TRP A 117 0.89 1.35 3.22
N THR A 118 0.34 0.22 2.76
CA THR A 118 0.00 -0.91 3.63
C THR A 118 1.22 -1.55 4.26
N ALA A 119 2.33 -1.66 3.54
CA ALA A 119 3.58 -2.15 4.12
C ALA A 119 4.15 -1.20 5.18
N VAL A 120 4.05 0.12 4.98
CA VAL A 120 4.43 1.13 5.98
C VAL A 120 3.60 0.96 7.26
N LEU A 121 2.29 0.77 7.14
CA LEU A 121 1.41 0.53 8.28
C LEU A 121 1.71 -0.81 8.96
N ALA A 122 1.88 -1.88 8.18
CA ALA A 122 2.14 -3.22 8.72
C ALA A 122 3.52 -3.33 9.39
N MET A 123 4.54 -2.63 8.88
CA MET A 123 5.86 -2.51 9.51
C MET A 123 5.87 -1.54 10.69
N GLU A 124 4.73 -0.91 10.99
CA GLU A 124 4.54 0.02 12.10
C GLU A 124 5.63 1.12 12.13
N ILE A 125 5.82 1.79 10.98
CA ILE A 125 6.87 2.81 10.84
C ILE A 125 6.59 4.02 11.75
N TYR A 126 7.60 4.46 12.50
CA TYR A 126 7.52 5.60 13.41
C TYR A 126 7.58 6.94 12.66
N ASP A 127 6.57 7.26 11.84
CA ASP A 127 6.43 8.61 11.26
C ASP A 127 4.96 8.91 10.86
N PRO A 128 4.13 9.40 11.80
CA PRO A 128 2.74 9.75 11.49
C PRO A 128 2.61 10.77 10.33
N PRO A 129 3.45 11.82 10.22
CA PRO A 129 3.48 12.69 9.04
C PRO A 129 3.66 11.96 7.70
N GLN A 130 4.44 10.86 7.64
CA GLN A 130 4.58 10.06 6.41
C GLN A 130 3.29 9.32 6.07
N HIS A 131 2.60 8.77 7.08
CA HIS A 131 1.34 8.07 6.87
C HIS A 131 0.30 9.02 6.25
N ASP A 132 0.18 10.23 6.79
CA ASP A 132 -0.72 11.26 6.28
C ASP A 132 -0.33 11.74 4.88
N HIS A 133 0.97 11.89 4.60
CA HIS A 133 1.45 12.32 3.30
C HIS A 133 1.13 11.28 2.21
N MET A 134 1.46 10.01 2.46
CA MET A 134 1.14 8.91 1.55
C MET A 134 -0.36 8.75 1.36
N GLU A 135 -1.16 8.79 2.44
CA GLU A 135 -2.62 8.69 2.34
C GLU A 135 -3.19 9.83 1.48
N ARG A 136 -2.75 11.09 1.71
CA ARG A 136 -3.17 12.24 0.89
C ARG A 136 -2.87 12.04 -0.60
N GLN A 137 -1.68 11.55 -0.93
CA GLN A 137 -1.30 11.27 -2.32
C GLN A 137 -2.19 10.18 -2.94
N LEU A 138 -2.44 9.08 -2.21
CA LEU A 138 -3.29 8.00 -2.72
C LEU A 138 -4.74 8.45 -2.89
N ARG A 139 -5.29 9.22 -1.94
CA ARG A 139 -6.64 9.80 -2.08
C ARG A 139 -6.73 10.73 -3.29
N TRP A 140 -5.71 11.56 -3.51
CA TRP A 140 -5.66 12.41 -4.70
C TRP A 140 -5.65 11.56 -5.98
N ASN A 141 -4.82 10.52 -6.06
CA ASN A 141 -4.79 9.61 -7.19
C ASN A 141 -6.13 8.89 -7.40
N ILE A 142 -6.81 8.48 -6.33
CA ILE A 142 -8.14 7.87 -6.44
C ILE A 142 -9.13 8.87 -7.02
N GLY A 143 -9.18 10.09 -6.48
CA GLY A 143 -10.16 11.12 -6.88
C GLY A 143 -10.04 11.60 -8.33
N HIS A 144 -8.87 11.48 -8.95
CA HIS A 144 -8.63 12.02 -10.30
C HIS A 144 -8.59 10.96 -11.39
N ASN A 145 -8.44 9.68 -11.04
CA ASN A 145 -8.30 8.60 -12.02
C ASN A 145 -9.58 7.77 -12.16
N LYS A 146 -9.77 7.17 -13.33
CA LYS A 146 -10.79 6.14 -13.53
C LYS A 146 -10.23 4.81 -12.99
N ILE A 147 -10.84 4.30 -11.92
CA ILE A 147 -10.33 3.12 -11.21
C ILE A 147 -10.69 1.84 -11.97
N SER A 148 -9.70 1.01 -12.28
CA SER A 148 -9.94 -0.32 -12.83
C SER A 148 -10.45 -1.30 -11.76
N PRO A 149 -11.15 -2.39 -12.14
CA PRO A 149 -11.57 -3.42 -11.20
C PRO A 149 -10.41 -4.01 -10.37
N SER A 150 -9.25 -4.20 -10.99
CA SER A 150 -8.04 -4.67 -10.30
C SER A 150 -7.50 -3.69 -9.27
N GLU A 151 -7.51 -2.39 -9.59
CA GLU A 151 -7.09 -1.36 -8.64
C GLU A 151 -8.09 -1.23 -7.50
N MET A 152 -9.39 -1.28 -7.78
CA MET A 152 -10.43 -1.27 -6.76
C MET A 152 -10.20 -2.40 -5.74
N LEU A 153 -9.97 -3.62 -6.21
CA LEU A 153 -9.67 -4.75 -5.33
C LEU A 153 -8.39 -4.57 -4.52
N ALA A 154 -7.32 -4.07 -5.16
CA ALA A 154 -6.05 -3.84 -4.48
C ALA A 154 -6.18 -2.78 -3.37
N ILE A 155 -6.86 -1.66 -3.65
CA ILE A 155 -7.11 -0.59 -2.70
C ILE A 155 -8.02 -1.08 -1.58
N ALA A 156 -9.12 -1.75 -1.92
CA ALA A 156 -10.09 -2.24 -0.95
C ALA A 156 -9.43 -3.22 0.03
N ARG A 157 -8.76 -4.28 -0.47
CA ARG A 157 -8.05 -5.26 0.38
C ARG A 157 -6.96 -4.61 1.23
N GLY A 158 -6.21 -3.68 0.67
CA GLY A 158 -5.15 -3.01 1.40
C GLY A 158 -5.66 -2.08 2.51
N ALA A 159 -6.74 -1.35 2.26
CA ALA A 159 -7.26 -0.34 3.15
C ALA A 159 -8.33 -0.84 4.14
N TYR A 160 -8.96 -1.99 3.88
CA TYR A 160 -10.12 -2.44 4.65
C TYR A 160 -9.83 -2.64 6.14
N GLN A 161 -8.70 -3.25 6.48
CA GLN A 161 -8.29 -3.43 7.88
C GLN A 161 -8.03 -2.11 8.62
N TYR A 162 -7.82 -1.02 7.87
CA TYR A 162 -7.47 0.31 8.36
C TYR A 162 -8.61 1.33 8.21
N ARG A 163 -9.80 0.89 7.76
CA ARG A 163 -10.92 1.75 7.32
C ARG A 163 -11.49 2.68 8.39
N GLU A 164 -11.40 2.28 9.67
CA GLU A 164 -11.87 3.11 10.79
C GLU A 164 -10.91 4.26 11.12
N VAL A 165 -9.63 4.11 10.76
CA VAL A 165 -8.57 5.06 11.09
C VAL A 165 -8.23 5.95 9.89
N TYR A 166 -8.28 5.39 8.68
CA TYR A 166 -7.87 6.05 7.45
C TYR A 166 -9.00 6.15 6.44
N LYS A 167 -9.05 7.26 5.70
CA LYS A 167 -10.15 7.58 4.79
C LYS A 167 -10.02 6.94 3.41
N LEU A 168 -8.89 6.26 3.14
CA LEU A 168 -8.58 5.72 1.81
C LEU A 168 -9.66 4.78 1.29
N TRP A 169 -10.19 3.89 2.14
CA TRP A 169 -11.28 2.98 1.78
C TRP A 169 -12.58 3.72 1.45
N GLY A 170 -12.99 4.67 2.30
CA GLY A 170 -14.20 5.46 2.07
C GLY A 170 -14.11 6.31 0.79
N VAL A 171 -12.93 6.90 0.52
CA VAL A 171 -12.69 7.65 -0.72
C VAL A 171 -12.76 6.76 -1.95
N LEU A 172 -12.23 5.53 -1.89
CA LEU A 172 -12.40 4.56 -2.98
C LEU A 172 -13.88 4.30 -3.27
N VAL A 173 -14.63 3.91 -2.26
CA VAL A 173 -16.05 3.55 -2.41
C VAL A 173 -16.85 4.73 -2.96
N HIS A 174 -16.65 5.92 -2.38
CA HIS A 174 -17.29 7.14 -2.84
C HIS A 174 -16.92 7.49 -4.28
N GLN A 175 -15.63 7.46 -4.63
CA GLN A 175 -15.18 7.87 -5.97
C GLN A 175 -15.65 6.89 -7.05
N VAL A 176 -15.56 5.58 -6.81
CA VAL A 176 -16.07 4.59 -7.76
C VAL A 176 -17.58 4.73 -7.92
N ALA A 177 -18.32 4.90 -6.82
CA ALA A 177 -19.75 5.15 -6.86
C ALA A 177 -20.09 6.41 -7.65
N TYR A 178 -19.39 7.52 -7.39
CA TYR A 178 -19.55 8.79 -8.10
C TYR A 178 -19.29 8.61 -9.60
N ASP A 179 -18.16 8.04 -9.98
CA ASP A 179 -17.80 7.82 -11.38
C ASP A 179 -18.80 6.89 -12.11
N VAL A 180 -19.44 5.96 -11.40
CA VAL A 180 -20.55 5.14 -11.94
C VAL A 180 -21.81 5.99 -12.14
N LEU A 181 -22.20 6.83 -11.18
CA LEU A 181 -23.41 7.68 -11.31
C LEU A 181 -23.29 8.70 -12.44
N TYR A 182 -22.09 9.25 -12.66
CA TYR A 182 -21.83 10.28 -13.66
C TYR A 182 -21.29 9.73 -14.99
N ASP A 183 -21.62 8.47 -15.32
CA ASP A 183 -21.36 7.82 -16.62
C ASP A 183 -19.89 7.75 -17.07
N LYS A 184 -18.92 7.87 -16.16
CA LYS A 184 -17.50 7.67 -16.49
C LYS A 184 -17.21 6.21 -16.89
N TYR A 185 -18.07 5.28 -16.48
CA TYR A 185 -18.03 3.87 -16.85
C TYR A 185 -19.11 3.51 -17.89
N THR A 186 -18.73 2.65 -18.84
CA THR A 186 -19.67 1.90 -19.68
C THR A 186 -20.43 0.85 -18.85
N ILE A 187 -21.54 0.30 -19.37
CA ILE A 187 -22.26 -0.79 -18.68
C ILE A 187 -21.33 -2.01 -18.47
N LYS A 188 -20.51 -2.31 -19.48
CA LYS A 188 -19.52 -3.40 -19.43
C LYS A 188 -18.50 -3.17 -18.31
N GLU A 189 -17.98 -1.96 -18.18
CA GLU A 189 -17.02 -1.63 -17.12
C GLU A 189 -17.70 -1.60 -15.73
N GLY A 190 -18.93 -1.10 -15.62
CA GLY A 190 -19.72 -1.16 -14.39
C GLY A 190 -19.98 -2.60 -13.94
N ASN A 191 -20.27 -3.50 -14.88
CA ASN A 191 -20.37 -4.93 -14.60
C ASN A 191 -19.04 -5.54 -14.13
N ALA A 192 -17.92 -5.12 -14.71
CA ALA A 192 -16.59 -5.59 -14.30
C ALA A 192 -16.25 -5.12 -12.87
N LEU A 193 -16.60 -3.89 -12.51
CA LEU A 193 -16.46 -3.38 -11.13
C LEU A 193 -17.32 -4.18 -10.15
N ARG A 194 -18.59 -4.42 -10.51
CA ARG A 194 -19.49 -5.24 -9.68
C ARG A 194 -18.97 -6.66 -9.52
N ALA A 195 -18.48 -7.28 -10.58
CA ALA A 195 -17.89 -8.62 -10.53
C ALA A 195 -16.68 -8.67 -9.59
N ALA A 196 -15.79 -7.68 -9.67
CA ALA A 196 -14.68 -7.54 -8.74
C ALA A 196 -15.15 -7.36 -7.28
N ALA A 197 -16.21 -6.60 -7.03
CA ALA A 197 -16.79 -6.47 -5.69
C ALA A 197 -17.38 -7.80 -5.16
N ILE A 198 -17.90 -8.68 -6.04
CA ILE A 198 -18.35 -10.03 -5.67
C ILE A 198 -17.17 -10.92 -5.26
N GLU A 199 -15.99 -10.75 -5.87
CA GLU A 199 -14.77 -11.48 -5.50
C GLU A 199 -14.24 -11.07 -4.11
N ALA A 200 -14.55 -9.85 -3.67
CA ALA A 200 -14.24 -9.30 -2.35
C ALA A 200 -15.25 -9.77 -1.28
N ARG A 201 -15.41 -11.09 -1.12
CA ARG A 201 -16.41 -11.69 -0.21
C ARG A 201 -16.24 -11.31 1.26
N ASP A 202 -15.02 -10.94 1.63
CA ASP A 202 -14.63 -10.46 2.94
C ASP A 202 -14.97 -8.98 3.22
N MET A 203 -15.51 -8.26 2.21
CA MET A 203 -15.86 -6.84 2.28
C MET A 203 -17.29 -6.61 1.75
N PRO A 204 -18.33 -7.04 2.48
CA PRO A 204 -19.72 -6.99 2.01
C PRO A 204 -20.19 -5.57 1.69
N GLU A 205 -19.65 -4.55 2.36
CA GLU A 205 -20.00 -3.14 2.13
C GLU A 205 -19.59 -2.67 0.72
N LEU A 206 -18.47 -3.17 0.20
CA LEU A 206 -18.04 -2.87 -1.16
C LEU A 206 -19.06 -3.42 -2.19
N LEU A 207 -19.55 -4.64 -1.97
CA LEU A 207 -20.53 -5.27 -2.84
C LEU A 207 -21.89 -4.54 -2.81
N VAL A 208 -22.35 -4.15 -1.62
CA VAL A 208 -23.61 -3.42 -1.45
C VAL A 208 -23.56 -2.10 -2.22
N GLU A 209 -22.52 -1.31 -2.00
CA GLU A 209 -22.36 -0.03 -2.68
C GLU A 209 -22.24 -0.21 -4.19
N MET A 210 -21.40 -1.14 -4.68
CA MET A 210 -21.26 -1.34 -6.12
C MET A 210 -22.54 -1.87 -6.78
N SER A 211 -23.31 -2.72 -6.09
CA SER A 211 -24.56 -3.26 -6.62
C SER A 211 -25.66 -2.20 -6.72
N ALA A 212 -25.81 -1.36 -5.68
CA ALA A 212 -26.79 -0.27 -5.69
C ALA A 212 -26.52 0.73 -6.82
N ARG A 213 -25.25 1.06 -7.06
CA ARG A 213 -24.85 2.03 -8.10
C ARG A 213 -24.93 1.44 -9.50
N TYR A 214 -24.67 0.15 -9.66
CA TYR A 214 -24.82 -0.53 -10.95
C TYR A 214 -26.27 -0.48 -11.47
N VAL A 215 -27.26 -0.74 -10.61
CA VAL A 215 -28.68 -0.65 -10.98
C VAL A 215 -28.98 0.76 -11.50
N HIS A 216 -28.51 1.78 -10.79
CA HIS A 216 -28.71 3.17 -11.20
C HIS A 216 -28.07 3.51 -12.57
N LEU A 217 -26.82 3.10 -12.82
CA LEU A 217 -26.16 3.30 -14.11
C LEU A 217 -26.93 2.65 -15.26
N ARG A 218 -27.40 1.41 -15.05
CA ARG A 218 -28.20 0.69 -16.05
C ARG A 218 -29.48 1.45 -16.35
N ASP A 219 -30.24 1.83 -15.32
CA ASP A 219 -31.53 2.49 -15.48
C ASP A 219 -31.38 3.87 -16.18
N ILE A 220 -30.32 4.64 -15.87
CA ILE A 220 -30.01 5.90 -16.58
C ILE A 220 -29.75 5.65 -18.07
N LYS A 221 -28.98 4.63 -18.41
CA LYS A 221 -28.62 4.35 -19.81
C LYS A 221 -29.79 3.86 -20.62
N GLU A 222 -30.58 2.93 -20.07
CA GLU A 222 -31.83 2.47 -20.68
C GLU A 222 -32.78 3.66 -20.93
N HIS A 223 -32.90 4.59 -19.97
CA HIS A 223 -33.70 5.80 -20.15
C HIS A 223 -33.16 6.71 -21.28
N ARG A 224 -31.85 6.94 -21.35
CA ARG A 224 -31.24 7.78 -22.40
C ARG A 224 -31.36 7.16 -23.79
N GLU A 225 -31.22 5.84 -23.90
CA GLU A 225 -31.42 5.11 -25.15
C GLU A 225 -32.87 5.25 -25.64
N GLN A 226 -33.85 5.04 -24.75
CA GLN A 226 -35.27 5.24 -25.05
C GLN A 226 -35.60 6.68 -25.47
N GLU A 227 -35.01 7.69 -24.80
CA GLU A 227 -35.19 9.09 -25.21
C GLU A 227 -34.60 9.38 -26.59
N THR A 228 -33.46 8.77 -26.91
CA THR A 228 -32.79 8.95 -28.21
C THR A 228 -33.61 8.32 -29.33
N GLU A 229 -34.14 7.10 -29.13
CA GLU A 229 -35.04 6.43 -30.06
C GLU A 229 -36.33 7.23 -30.28
N ARG A 230 -36.93 7.76 -29.21
CA ARG A 230 -38.12 8.62 -29.30
C ARG A 230 -37.87 9.90 -30.08
N ARG A 231 -36.68 10.50 -29.97
CA ARG A 231 -36.30 11.70 -30.74
C ARG A 231 -36.07 11.34 -32.21
N ALA A 232 -35.39 10.22 -32.48
CA ALA A 232 -35.16 9.74 -33.85
C ALA A 232 -36.46 9.41 -34.58
N ALA A 233 -37.45 8.84 -33.89
CA ALA A 233 -38.76 8.51 -34.48
C ALA A 233 -39.67 9.73 -34.73
N ARG A 234 -39.31 10.92 -34.23
CA ARG A 234 -40.08 12.17 -34.41
C ARG A 234 -39.55 13.06 -35.53
N ASN A 235 -38.36 12.75 -36.08
CA ASN A 235 -37.72 13.45 -37.19
C ASN A 235 -37.83 12.62 -38.47
#